data_AF-A0AAD8U7Z3-F1
#
_entry.id   AF-A0AAD8U7Z3-F1
#
_cell.length_a   1.000
_cell.length_b   1.000
_cell.length_c   1.000
_cell.angle_alpha   90.00
_cell.angle_beta   90.00
_cell.angle_gamma   90.00
#
_symmetry.space_group_name_H-M   'P 1'
#
loop_
_entity.id
_entity.type
_entity.pdbx_description
1 polymer ?
#
loop_
_entity_poly.entity_id
_entity_poly.type
_entity_poly.pdbx_seq_one_letter_code
_entity_poly.pdbx_strand_id
1 'polypeptide(L)'
;MENNSSCHQQQALRTSRHGRLLRDVLVFLATSLLWVAAFYLLVPSPLNQNTGGKVTNGEDGGSRTPTSSDYIAAFHNVTSNAEYISCGNSTAEAKKMGCKYDTLLNYWVPSQCYDREFETEYKDDDSWNAFADQNLTQPIAAESMGDQKVYYTSIRDHLNHCSMLWKKQFWTLFEERTAFDGIIVNSFHTEHCADFLKDIYGSNRTEATLVRVGFSGCWIRNFSKDV
;
A
#
# COMPACT_ATOMS: atom_id res chain seq x y z
N MET A 1 36.51 -67.91 25.81
CA MET A 1 36.33 -66.73 26.69
C MET A 1 35.95 -65.50 25.84
N GLU A 2 34.82 -65.53 25.11
CA GLU A 2 34.47 -64.44 24.18
C GLU A 2 33.07 -63.83 24.39
N ASN A 3 32.24 -64.38 25.28
CA ASN A 3 30.84 -63.95 25.36
C ASN A 3 30.55 -62.81 26.37
N ASN A 4 31.47 -62.53 27.31
CA ASN A 4 31.20 -61.54 28.38
C ASN A 4 31.62 -60.11 28.00
N SER A 5 32.63 -59.94 27.15
CA SER A 5 33.12 -58.62 26.73
C SER A 5 32.16 -57.89 25.77
N SER A 6 31.42 -58.63 24.94
CA SER A 6 30.47 -58.06 23.97
C SER A 6 29.22 -57.46 24.65
N CYS A 7 28.71 -58.10 25.71
CA CYS A 7 27.53 -57.65 26.45
C CYS A 7 27.79 -56.32 27.20
N HIS A 8 28.94 -56.20 27.86
CA HIS A 8 29.33 -54.98 28.57
C HIS A 8 29.53 -53.79 27.62
N GLN A 9 30.09 -54.02 26.43
CA GLN A 9 30.31 -52.97 25.44
C GLN A 9 28.99 -52.47 24.82
N GLN A 10 28.03 -53.36 24.56
CA GLN A 10 26.69 -52.98 24.08
C GLN A 10 25.88 -52.22 25.14
N GLN A 11 25.96 -52.61 26.42
CA GLN A 11 25.30 -51.87 27.52
C GLN A 11 25.89 -50.47 27.70
N ALA A 12 27.22 -50.32 27.64
CA ALA A 12 27.90 -49.02 27.74
C ALA A 12 27.57 -48.07 26.56
N LEU A 13 27.41 -48.62 25.35
CA LEU A 13 26.97 -47.84 24.19
C LEU A 13 25.51 -47.40 24.31
N ARG A 14 24.63 -48.23 24.89
CA ARG A 14 23.20 -47.92 25.07
C ARG A 14 22.96 -46.85 26.14
N THR A 15 23.69 -46.91 27.27
CA THR A 15 23.66 -45.86 28.31
C THR A 15 24.24 -44.54 27.80
N SER A 16 25.33 -44.59 27.02
CA SER A 16 25.93 -43.41 26.37
C SER A 16 25.01 -42.78 25.30
N ARG A 17 24.24 -43.58 24.56
CA ARG A 17 23.27 -43.08 23.58
C ARG A 17 22.05 -42.45 24.26
N HIS A 18 21.59 -43.03 25.37
CA HIS A 18 20.47 -42.49 26.13
C HIS A 18 20.84 -41.18 26.83
N GLY A 19 22.05 -41.07 27.40
CA GLY A 19 22.56 -39.83 27.98
C GLY A 19 22.73 -38.70 26.95
N ARG A 20 23.14 -39.03 25.71
CA ARG A 20 23.18 -38.06 24.60
C ARG A 20 21.79 -37.58 24.20
N LEU A 21 20.85 -38.49 23.98
CA LEU A 21 19.47 -38.13 23.63
C LEU A 21 18.81 -37.28 24.72
N LEU A 22 19.01 -37.63 25.99
CA LEU A 22 18.43 -36.89 27.12
C LEU A 22 19.04 -35.49 27.23
N ARG A 23 20.36 -35.36 27.02
CA ARG A 23 21.03 -34.06 26.92
C ARG A 23 20.50 -33.25 25.74
N ASP A 24 20.37 -33.85 24.58
CA ASP A 24 19.94 -33.14 23.36
C ASP A 24 18.47 -32.68 23.48
N VAL A 25 17.60 -33.48 24.11
CA VAL A 25 16.22 -33.09 24.45
C VAL A 25 16.19 -31.95 25.49
N LEU A 26 17.02 -32.01 26.53
CA LEU A 26 17.11 -30.93 27.52
C LEU A 26 17.60 -29.62 26.91
N VAL A 27 18.59 -29.69 26.01
CA VAL A 27 19.07 -28.52 25.26
C VAL A 27 17.94 -27.96 24.39
N PHE A 28 17.20 -28.81 23.67
CA PHE A 28 16.10 -28.36 22.81
C PHE A 28 14.97 -27.70 23.61
N LEU A 29 14.61 -28.25 24.76
CA LEU A 29 13.59 -27.66 25.64
C LEU A 29 14.07 -26.33 26.24
N ALA A 30 15.32 -26.27 26.69
CA ALA A 30 15.91 -25.04 27.24
C ALA A 30 16.01 -23.94 26.18
N THR A 31 16.44 -24.25 24.95
CA THR A 31 16.51 -23.28 23.86
C THR A 31 15.12 -22.84 23.41
N SER A 32 14.14 -23.75 23.34
CA SER A 32 12.76 -23.41 23.01
C SER A 32 12.13 -22.49 24.05
N LEU A 33 12.33 -22.77 25.34
CA LEU A 33 11.83 -21.90 26.43
C LEU A 33 12.52 -20.53 26.42
N LEU A 34 13.83 -20.49 26.14
CA LEU A 34 14.55 -19.23 25.97
C LEU A 34 13.99 -18.41 24.82
N TRP A 35 13.73 -19.02 23.66
CA TRP A 35 13.14 -18.32 22.52
C TRP A 35 11.70 -17.89 22.80
N VAL A 36 10.87 -18.72 23.43
CA VAL A 36 9.50 -18.32 23.82
C VAL A 36 9.55 -17.13 24.78
N ALA A 37 10.40 -17.15 25.81
CA ALA A 37 10.58 -16.03 26.71
C ALA A 37 11.11 -14.78 25.98
N ALA A 38 12.06 -14.95 25.05
CA ALA A 38 12.56 -13.87 24.22
C ALA A 38 11.46 -13.27 23.32
N PHE A 39 10.59 -14.09 22.71
CA PHE A 39 9.45 -13.60 21.94
C PHE A 39 8.45 -12.85 22.83
N TYR A 40 8.15 -13.35 24.04
CA TYR A 40 7.26 -12.66 24.99
C TYR A 40 7.84 -11.33 25.52
N LEU A 41 9.17 -11.23 25.65
CA LEU A 41 9.84 -10.04 26.18
C LEU A 41 10.25 -9.04 25.09
N LEU A 42 10.56 -9.50 23.88
CA LEU A 42 11.10 -8.70 22.78
C LEU A 42 10.07 -8.38 21.70
N VAL A 43 9.00 -9.17 21.55
CA VAL A 43 7.90 -8.81 20.65
C VAL A 43 6.87 -8.01 21.45
N PRO A 44 6.67 -6.72 21.13
CA PRO A 44 5.64 -5.94 21.78
C PRO A 44 4.28 -6.57 21.51
N SER A 45 3.45 -6.69 22.55
CA SER A 45 2.04 -7.06 22.35
C SER A 45 1.42 -6.06 21.35
N PRO A 46 0.74 -6.50 20.28
CA PRO A 46 0.23 -5.63 19.22
C PRO A 46 -0.93 -4.72 19.68
N LEU A 47 -1.28 -4.74 20.95
CA LEU A 47 -2.35 -3.95 21.54
C LEU A 47 -1.90 -2.61 22.13
N ASN A 48 -0.59 -2.30 22.17
CA ASN A 48 -0.18 -1.05 22.83
C ASN A 48 1.18 -0.46 22.40
N GLN A 49 1.35 -0.10 21.13
CA GLN A 49 2.45 0.81 20.74
C GLN A 49 1.95 1.95 19.84
N ASN A 50 1.56 3.03 20.50
CA ASN A 50 1.79 4.38 20.01
C ASN A 50 3.30 4.68 20.05
N THR A 51 3.83 5.12 18.92
CA THR A 51 4.92 6.10 18.72
C THR A 51 6.35 5.84 19.23
N GLY A 52 7.32 6.01 18.32
CA GLY A 52 8.60 6.71 18.57
C GLY A 52 9.88 5.88 18.45
N GLY A 53 10.66 6.07 17.37
CA GLY A 53 11.90 5.34 17.08
C GLY A 53 13.21 6.02 17.51
N LYS A 54 14.34 5.31 17.32
CA LYS A 54 15.71 5.82 17.00
C LYS A 54 16.73 4.68 16.96
N VAL A 55 17.54 4.54 15.91
CA VAL A 55 18.87 3.87 15.97
C VAL A 55 19.85 4.52 14.97
N THR A 56 21.11 4.59 15.41
CA THR A 56 22.29 5.28 14.83
C THR A 56 23.32 4.34 14.18
N ASN A 57 23.97 4.85 13.12
CA ASN A 57 25.32 4.68 12.56
C ASN A 57 26.12 3.35 12.67
N GLY A 58 26.56 2.87 11.50
CA GLY A 58 27.73 2.00 11.32
C GLY A 58 28.33 2.16 9.91
N GLU A 59 29.63 2.48 9.85
CA GLU A 59 30.47 2.58 8.66
C GLU A 59 30.92 1.18 8.18
N ASP A 60 30.75 0.85 6.89
CA ASP A 60 31.77 0.09 6.14
C ASP A 60 31.63 0.27 4.61
N GLY A 61 32.77 0.34 3.92
CA GLY A 61 32.91 0.79 2.54
C GLY A 61 32.84 -0.32 1.48
N GLY A 62 31.63 -0.62 1.02
CA GLY A 62 31.37 -1.43 -0.18
C GLY A 62 30.81 -0.59 -1.34
N SER A 63 31.27 -0.85 -2.56
CA SER A 63 30.80 -0.27 -3.82
C SER A 63 29.26 -0.22 -3.90
N ARG A 64 28.67 0.98 -3.96
CA ARG A 64 27.23 1.21 -3.86
C ARG A 64 26.54 0.94 -5.20
N THR A 65 25.86 -0.19 -5.32
CA THR A 65 24.86 -0.46 -6.38
C THR A 65 23.48 0.07 -5.93
N PRO A 66 22.48 0.23 -6.83
CA PRO A 66 21.12 0.71 -6.50
C PRO A 66 20.31 -0.18 -5.54
N THR A 67 20.96 -1.19 -4.98
CA THR A 67 20.44 -2.23 -4.08
C THR A 67 21.22 -2.23 -2.76
N SER A 68 21.58 -1.06 -2.21
CA SER A 68 21.94 -0.97 -0.79
C SER A 68 20.65 -0.85 0.03
N SER A 69 20.60 -1.65 1.09
CA SER A 69 19.47 -1.84 2.02
C SER A 69 19.08 -0.59 2.85
N ASP A 70 19.52 0.62 2.44
CA ASP A 70 19.36 1.88 3.16
C ASP A 70 18.12 2.68 2.70
N TYR A 71 17.44 2.21 1.65
CA TYR A 71 16.14 2.73 1.24
C TYR A 71 15.06 2.05 2.09
N ILE A 72 14.57 2.73 3.12
CA ILE A 72 13.15 3.02 3.40
C ILE A 72 13.12 3.82 4.71
N ALA A 73 12.81 5.10 4.55
CA ALA A 73 12.39 6.04 5.57
C ALA A 73 11.39 5.40 6.56
N ALA A 74 11.74 5.30 7.85
CA ALA A 74 10.95 4.55 8.84
C ALA A 74 9.47 4.96 8.92
N PHE A 75 9.12 6.25 8.69
CA PHE A 75 7.77 6.73 8.36
C PHE A 75 7.88 8.12 7.73
N HIS A 76 8.18 8.23 6.43
CA HIS A 76 8.02 9.52 5.75
C HIS A 76 6.64 9.58 5.11
N ASN A 77 5.74 10.32 5.76
CA ASN A 77 4.48 10.66 5.13
C ASN A 77 4.76 11.75 4.08
N VAL A 78 4.44 11.47 2.82
CA VAL A 78 4.55 12.43 1.69
C VAL A 78 3.85 13.76 2.00
N THR A 79 2.86 13.74 2.89
CA THR A 79 2.07 14.91 3.27
C THR A 79 2.66 15.72 4.44
N SER A 80 3.81 15.33 5.01
CA SER A 80 4.31 15.90 6.28
C SER A 80 4.53 17.42 6.26
N ASN A 81 4.94 17.95 5.09
CA ASN A 81 5.17 19.39 4.89
C ASN A 81 4.07 20.04 4.04
N ALA A 82 2.85 19.47 4.06
CA ALA A 82 1.73 19.96 3.28
C ALA A 82 0.51 20.30 4.16
N GLU A 83 -0.25 21.31 3.72
CA GLU A 83 -1.55 21.68 4.29
C GLU A 83 -2.67 20.98 3.53
N TYR A 84 -3.68 20.49 4.25
CA TYR A 84 -4.83 19.84 3.67
C TYR A 84 -5.99 20.81 3.46
N ILE A 85 -6.46 20.90 2.22
CA ILE A 85 -7.68 21.64 1.84
C ILE A 85 -8.71 20.66 1.27
N SER A 86 -10.01 20.99 1.36
CA SER A 86 -11.10 20.07 0.96
C SER A 86 -12.25 20.76 0.24
N CYS A 87 -13.18 19.96 -0.27
CA CYS A 87 -14.36 20.37 -1.04
C CYS A 87 -15.68 20.13 -0.32
N GLY A 88 -15.65 20.03 1.00
CA GLY A 88 -16.83 19.62 1.78
C GLY A 88 -17.22 18.17 1.51
N ASN A 89 -18.50 17.85 1.73
CA ASN A 89 -19.01 16.47 1.65
C ASN A 89 -20.24 16.28 0.75
N SER A 90 -20.58 17.28 -0.07
CA SER A 90 -21.70 17.22 -1.00
C SER A 90 -21.39 17.94 -2.31
N THR A 91 -22.03 17.50 -3.40
CA THR A 91 -21.83 18.10 -4.73
C THR A 91 -22.20 19.59 -4.74
N ALA A 92 -23.25 19.97 -4.01
CA ALA A 92 -23.65 21.36 -3.88
C ALA A 92 -22.59 22.22 -3.17
N GLU A 93 -21.99 21.70 -2.10
CA GLU A 93 -20.92 22.37 -1.37
C GLU A 93 -19.65 22.45 -2.21
N ALA A 94 -19.23 21.36 -2.85
CA ALA A 94 -18.08 21.33 -3.74
C ALA A 94 -18.20 22.37 -4.87
N LYS A 95 -19.36 22.44 -5.53
CA LYS A 95 -19.65 23.47 -6.55
C LYS A 95 -19.56 24.88 -5.96
N LYS A 96 -20.13 25.12 -4.77
CA LYS A 96 -20.08 26.42 -4.08
C LYS A 96 -18.64 26.83 -3.71
N MET A 97 -17.79 25.87 -3.37
CA MET A 97 -16.37 26.07 -3.04
C MET A 97 -15.47 26.21 -4.29
N GLY A 98 -16.03 26.13 -5.50
CA GLY A 98 -15.26 26.22 -6.74
C GLY A 98 -14.40 24.98 -7.03
N CYS A 99 -14.75 23.84 -6.43
CA CYS A 99 -14.11 22.56 -6.70
C CYS A 99 -14.46 22.04 -8.10
N LYS A 100 -13.62 21.14 -8.60
CA LYS A 100 -13.79 20.51 -9.91
C LYS A 100 -14.00 19.03 -9.74
N TYR A 101 -14.85 18.46 -10.58
CA TYR A 101 -14.97 17.03 -10.69
C TYR A 101 -13.84 16.51 -11.59
N ASP A 102 -12.99 15.65 -11.05
CA ASP A 102 -11.90 14.99 -11.77
C ASP A 102 -12.38 13.59 -12.18
N THR A 103 -12.52 13.37 -13.49
CA THR A 103 -13.05 12.11 -14.04
C THR A 103 -12.08 10.96 -13.81
N LEU A 104 -10.77 11.21 -13.86
CA LEU A 104 -9.77 10.19 -13.56
C LEU A 104 -9.89 9.75 -12.11
N LEU A 105 -10.02 10.70 -11.18
CA LEU A 105 -10.14 10.34 -9.76
C LEU A 105 -11.51 9.72 -9.45
N ASN A 106 -12.57 10.18 -10.14
CA ASN A 106 -13.99 10.01 -9.81
C ASN A 106 -14.44 10.83 -8.56
N TYR A 107 -13.73 11.93 -8.26
CA TYR A 107 -13.94 12.74 -7.05
C TYR A 107 -14.08 14.22 -7.38
N TRP A 108 -14.83 14.93 -6.54
CA TRP A 108 -14.71 16.38 -6.42
C TRP A 108 -13.42 16.72 -5.65
N VAL A 109 -12.58 17.55 -6.26
CA VAL A 109 -11.29 17.98 -5.70
C VAL A 109 -11.12 19.50 -5.75
N PRO A 110 -10.33 20.07 -4.82
CA PRO A 110 -9.98 21.49 -4.87
C PRO A 110 -9.36 21.83 -6.21
N SER A 111 -9.69 23.00 -6.75
CA SER A 111 -9.26 23.39 -8.11
C SER A 111 -7.74 23.38 -8.30
N GLN A 112 -6.96 23.56 -7.22
CA GLN A 112 -5.50 23.47 -7.20
C GLN A 112 -4.95 22.04 -7.38
N CYS A 113 -5.73 21.00 -7.06
CA CYS A 113 -5.36 19.60 -7.25
C CYS A 113 -5.99 18.95 -8.49
N TYR A 114 -6.87 19.67 -9.19
CA TYR A 114 -7.41 19.18 -10.44
C TYR A 114 -6.31 19.16 -11.51
N ASP A 115 -5.94 17.96 -11.94
CA ASP A 115 -4.81 17.73 -12.82
C ASP A 115 -5.27 17.47 -14.25
N ARG A 116 -5.39 18.54 -15.03
CA ARG A 116 -5.87 18.47 -16.41
C ARG A 116 -4.98 17.59 -17.29
N GLU A 117 -3.67 17.56 -17.06
CA GLU A 117 -2.74 16.80 -17.88
C GLU A 117 -3.05 15.30 -17.78
N PHE A 118 -3.09 14.78 -16.55
CA PHE A 118 -3.41 13.38 -16.31
C PHE A 118 -4.85 13.01 -16.64
N GLU A 119 -5.82 13.91 -16.41
CA GLU A 119 -7.20 13.64 -16.83
C GLU A 119 -7.32 13.59 -18.37
N THR A 120 -6.57 14.42 -19.10
CA THR A 120 -6.55 14.39 -20.56
C THR A 120 -5.98 13.06 -21.05
N GLU A 121 -4.81 12.66 -20.56
CA GLU A 121 -4.18 11.39 -20.96
C GLU A 121 -5.06 10.19 -20.61
N TYR A 122 -5.70 10.18 -19.43
CA TYR A 122 -6.65 9.15 -19.06
C TYR A 122 -7.82 9.04 -20.06
N LYS A 123 -8.24 10.15 -20.65
CA LYS A 123 -9.36 10.18 -21.61
C LYS A 123 -8.98 9.79 -23.04
N ASP A 124 -7.69 9.67 -23.36
CA ASP A 124 -7.21 9.48 -24.74
C ASP A 124 -7.66 8.16 -25.38
N ASP A 125 -7.95 7.13 -24.58
CA ASP A 125 -8.36 5.81 -25.07
C ASP A 125 -9.88 5.58 -25.10
N ASP A 126 -10.66 6.61 -24.72
CA ASP A 126 -12.13 6.60 -24.66
C ASP A 126 -12.75 5.47 -23.80
N SER A 127 -11.97 4.86 -22.90
CA SER A 127 -12.48 3.79 -22.03
C SER A 127 -13.35 4.30 -20.87
N TRP A 128 -13.21 5.57 -20.51
CA TRP A 128 -13.76 6.25 -19.32
C TRP A 128 -15.28 6.50 -19.32
N ASN A 129 -15.99 6.00 -20.32
CA ASN A 129 -17.43 6.19 -20.46
C ASN A 129 -18.20 5.68 -19.22
N ALA A 130 -19.11 6.51 -18.72
CA ALA A 130 -19.93 6.23 -17.54
C ALA A 130 -21.36 5.88 -17.91
N PHE A 131 -21.95 4.95 -17.14
CA PHE A 131 -23.27 4.42 -17.39
C PHE A 131 -24.12 4.37 -16.13
N ALA A 132 -25.42 4.62 -16.26
CA ALA A 132 -26.36 4.58 -15.14
C ALA A 132 -26.72 3.15 -14.72
N ASP A 133 -26.45 2.15 -15.56
CA ASP A 133 -26.79 0.75 -15.37
C ASP A 133 -25.58 -0.18 -15.53
N GLN A 134 -25.63 -1.33 -14.84
CA GLN A 134 -24.56 -2.32 -14.84
C GLN A 134 -24.36 -3.00 -16.21
N ASN A 135 -25.36 -2.99 -17.09
CA ASN A 135 -25.23 -3.54 -18.44
C ASN A 135 -24.55 -2.58 -19.42
N LEU A 136 -24.15 -1.39 -18.96
CA LEU A 136 -23.45 -0.37 -19.75
C LEU A 136 -24.26 0.08 -20.99
N THR A 137 -25.56 0.31 -20.82
CA THR A 137 -26.47 0.66 -21.93
C THR A 137 -27.03 2.08 -21.86
N GLN A 138 -26.99 2.72 -20.69
CA GLN A 138 -27.53 4.05 -20.43
C GLN A 138 -26.37 5.02 -20.15
N PRO A 139 -25.79 5.64 -21.18
CA PRO A 139 -24.64 6.51 -21.02
C PRO A 139 -25.00 7.76 -20.21
N ILE A 140 -24.05 8.22 -19.40
CA ILE A 140 -24.11 9.47 -18.65
C ILE A 140 -23.19 10.48 -19.34
N ALA A 141 -23.72 11.68 -19.59
CA ALA A 141 -22.91 12.76 -20.14
C ALA A 141 -21.78 13.14 -19.16
N ALA A 142 -20.59 13.43 -19.68
CA ALA A 142 -19.38 13.68 -18.88
C ALA A 142 -19.60 14.77 -17.82
N GLU A 143 -20.24 15.87 -18.20
CA GLU A 143 -20.59 16.99 -17.33
C GLU A 143 -21.57 16.63 -16.20
N SER A 144 -22.29 15.52 -16.35
CA SER A 144 -23.27 15.02 -15.38
C SER A 144 -22.73 13.93 -14.46
N MET A 145 -21.49 13.45 -14.68
CA MET A 145 -20.89 12.37 -13.88
C MET A 145 -20.73 12.79 -12.42
N GLY A 146 -20.22 14.01 -12.15
CA GLY A 146 -20.04 14.52 -10.79
C GLY A 146 -21.34 14.80 -10.02
N ASP A 147 -22.48 14.83 -10.72
CA ASP A 147 -23.81 14.98 -10.13
C ASP A 147 -24.45 13.64 -9.73
N GLN A 148 -23.83 12.51 -10.11
CA GLN A 148 -24.28 11.19 -9.69
C GLN A 148 -23.85 10.88 -8.26
N LYS A 149 -24.53 9.94 -7.62
CA LYS A 149 -24.01 9.28 -6.40
C LYS A 149 -23.15 8.07 -6.75
N VAL A 150 -23.58 7.34 -7.76
CA VAL A 150 -22.94 6.14 -8.29
C VAL A 150 -23.14 6.08 -9.79
N TYR A 151 -22.22 5.43 -10.49
CA TYR A 151 -22.36 5.00 -11.88
C TYR A 151 -21.51 3.76 -12.12
N TYR A 152 -21.61 3.20 -13.32
CA TYR A 152 -20.85 2.04 -13.75
C TYR A 152 -19.88 2.42 -14.86
N THR A 153 -18.70 1.82 -14.86
CA THR A 153 -17.73 1.89 -15.95
C THR A 153 -17.33 0.50 -16.41
N SER A 154 -16.69 0.41 -17.57
CA SER A 154 -16.21 -0.84 -18.10
C SER A 154 -15.01 -1.39 -17.30
N ILE A 155 -14.74 -2.70 -17.39
CA ILE A 155 -13.51 -3.24 -16.81
C ILE A 155 -12.24 -2.66 -17.48
N ARG A 156 -12.36 -2.23 -18.75
CA ARG A 156 -11.28 -1.59 -19.51
C ARG A 156 -10.96 -0.20 -18.96
N ASP A 157 -11.97 0.53 -18.47
CA ASP A 157 -11.79 1.77 -17.73
C ASP A 157 -11.03 1.53 -16.42
N HIS A 158 -11.45 0.54 -15.64
CA HIS A 158 -10.83 0.26 -14.33
C HIS A 158 -9.33 -0.08 -14.48
N LEU A 159 -8.94 -0.80 -15.55
CA LEU A 159 -7.54 -1.02 -15.91
C LEU A 159 -6.80 0.29 -16.19
N ASN A 160 -7.37 1.15 -17.04
CA ASN A 160 -6.80 2.45 -17.38
C ASN A 160 -6.63 3.32 -16.13
N HIS A 161 -7.71 3.50 -15.36
CA HIS A 161 -7.76 4.24 -14.10
C HIS A 161 -6.62 3.83 -13.15
N CYS A 162 -6.47 2.54 -12.86
CA CYS A 162 -5.41 2.05 -11.96
C CYS A 162 -4.00 2.34 -12.51
N SER A 163 -3.78 2.13 -13.83
CA SER A 163 -2.48 2.43 -14.44
C SER A 163 -2.15 3.92 -14.45
N MET A 164 -3.15 4.77 -14.71
CA MET A 164 -3.02 6.23 -14.74
C MET A 164 -2.79 6.81 -13.34
N LEU A 165 -3.46 6.29 -12.31
CA LEU A 165 -3.19 6.68 -10.92
C LEU A 165 -1.77 6.31 -10.48
N TRP A 166 -1.27 5.13 -10.87
CA TRP A 166 0.12 4.75 -10.57
C TRP A 166 1.12 5.67 -11.27
N LYS A 167 0.90 5.96 -12.57
CA LYS A 167 1.71 6.91 -13.34
C LYS A 167 1.67 8.31 -12.71
N LYS A 168 0.48 8.82 -12.39
CA LYS A 168 0.25 10.12 -11.73
C LYS A 168 0.98 10.20 -10.40
N GLN A 169 0.89 9.17 -9.57
CA GLN A 169 1.58 9.09 -8.29
C GLN A 169 3.09 9.24 -8.48
N PHE A 170 3.71 8.45 -9.37
CA PHE A 170 5.15 8.52 -9.62
C PHE A 170 5.59 9.93 -10.03
N TRP A 171 4.99 10.50 -11.07
CA TRP A 171 5.39 11.82 -11.58
C TRP A 171 5.14 12.95 -10.58
N THR A 172 4.02 12.89 -9.86
CA THR A 172 3.70 13.88 -8.82
C THR A 172 4.76 13.92 -7.72
N LEU A 173 5.24 12.75 -7.29
CA LEU A 173 6.28 12.65 -6.27
C LEU A 173 7.66 12.98 -6.84
N PHE A 174 7.98 12.48 -8.02
CA PHE A 174 9.26 12.68 -8.70
C PHE A 174 9.52 14.14 -9.05
N GLU A 175 8.50 14.85 -9.53
CA GLU A 175 8.57 16.28 -9.87
C GLU A 175 8.40 17.19 -8.64
N GLU A 176 8.19 16.62 -7.46
CA GLU A 176 7.96 17.36 -6.24
C GLU A 176 6.82 18.38 -6.35
N ARG A 177 5.73 18.03 -7.07
CA ARG A 177 4.62 18.95 -7.34
C ARG A 177 4.09 19.56 -6.04
N THR A 178 3.80 20.86 -6.10
CA THR A 178 3.32 21.63 -4.94
C THR A 178 1.96 21.13 -4.44
N ALA A 179 1.09 20.72 -5.35
CA ALA A 179 -0.25 20.22 -5.04
C ALA A 179 -0.36 18.76 -5.44
N PHE A 180 -0.96 17.94 -4.58
CA PHE A 180 -1.24 16.54 -4.87
C PHE A 180 -2.52 16.08 -4.18
N ASP A 181 -3.35 15.37 -4.92
CA ASP A 181 -4.67 14.96 -4.43
C ASP A 181 -4.55 13.89 -3.32
N GLY A 182 -5.61 13.78 -2.51
CA GLY A 182 -5.68 12.80 -1.43
C GLY A 182 -5.78 11.34 -1.91
N ILE A 183 -5.98 11.09 -3.21
CA ILE A 183 -6.15 9.75 -3.77
C ILE A 183 -4.79 9.08 -3.97
N ILE A 184 -3.85 9.77 -4.64
CA ILE A 184 -2.52 9.22 -4.92
C ILE A 184 -1.63 9.09 -3.67
N VAL A 185 -1.99 9.72 -2.55
CA VAL A 185 -1.28 9.54 -1.27
C VAL A 185 -2.01 8.59 -0.31
N ASN A 186 -3.12 8.00 -0.73
CA ASN A 186 -3.84 7.00 0.04
C ASN A 186 -3.23 5.61 -0.22
N SER A 187 -2.65 5.00 0.82
CA SER A 187 -2.03 3.68 0.72
C SER A 187 -3.05 2.60 0.37
N PHE A 188 -4.25 2.61 0.95
CA PHE A 188 -5.28 1.62 0.63
C PHE A 188 -5.71 1.67 -0.84
N HIS A 189 -5.81 2.85 -1.42
CA HIS A 189 -6.11 2.98 -2.86
C HIS A 189 -4.91 2.47 -3.68
N THR A 190 -3.68 2.84 -3.31
CA THR A 190 -2.47 2.36 -4.00
C THR A 190 -2.38 0.83 -4.01
N GLU A 191 -2.60 0.18 -2.87
CA GLU A 191 -2.61 -1.29 -2.75
C GLU A 191 -3.74 -1.90 -3.59
N HIS A 192 -4.96 -1.34 -3.54
CA HIS A 192 -6.08 -1.79 -4.38
C HIS A 192 -5.76 -1.72 -5.87
N CYS A 193 -5.16 -0.62 -6.34
CA CYS A 193 -4.73 -0.49 -7.73
C CYS A 193 -3.69 -1.55 -8.09
N ALA A 194 -2.66 -1.72 -7.25
CA ALA A 194 -1.61 -2.70 -7.49
C ALA A 194 -2.17 -4.14 -7.52
N ASP A 195 -3.04 -4.50 -6.57
CA ASP A 195 -3.71 -5.80 -6.52
C ASP A 195 -4.61 -6.03 -7.74
N PHE A 196 -5.44 -5.06 -8.08
CA PHE A 196 -6.30 -5.15 -9.27
C PHE A 196 -5.48 -5.38 -10.55
N LEU A 197 -4.38 -4.65 -10.74
CA LEU A 197 -3.52 -4.79 -11.92
C LEU A 197 -2.84 -6.16 -12.01
N LYS A 198 -2.47 -6.76 -10.86
CA LYS A 198 -1.95 -8.14 -10.81
C LYS A 198 -3.04 -9.14 -11.14
N ASP A 199 -4.22 -8.99 -10.54
CA ASP A 199 -5.29 -9.98 -10.60
C ASP A 199 -6.02 -10.00 -11.96
N ILE A 200 -6.09 -8.85 -12.65
CA ILE A 200 -6.74 -8.76 -13.96
C ILE A 200 -5.93 -9.47 -15.06
N TYR A 201 -4.60 -9.58 -14.90
CA TYR A 201 -3.73 -10.22 -15.88
C TYR A 201 -4.06 -11.70 -16.04
N GLY A 202 -4.47 -12.10 -17.26
CA GLY A 202 -4.88 -13.47 -17.56
C GLY A 202 -6.30 -13.84 -17.07
N SER A 203 -7.04 -12.89 -16.51
CA SER A 203 -8.45 -13.09 -16.13
C SER A 203 -9.38 -12.91 -17.34
N ASN A 204 -10.56 -13.54 -17.27
CA ASN A 204 -11.67 -13.32 -18.22
C ASN A 204 -12.76 -12.42 -17.63
N ARG A 205 -12.39 -11.54 -16.69
CA ARG A 205 -13.33 -10.67 -15.98
C ARG A 205 -13.93 -9.65 -16.95
N THR A 206 -15.25 -9.50 -16.94
CA THR A 206 -15.98 -8.57 -17.84
C THR A 206 -17.03 -7.73 -17.13
N GLU A 207 -17.21 -7.96 -15.83
CA GLU A 207 -18.19 -7.27 -15.01
C GLU A 207 -17.86 -5.78 -14.91
N ALA A 208 -18.90 -4.95 -15.05
CA ALA A 208 -18.80 -3.52 -14.87
C ALA A 208 -18.31 -3.16 -13.46
N THR A 209 -17.53 -2.09 -13.38
CA THR A 209 -17.04 -1.54 -12.12
C THR A 209 -18.04 -0.51 -11.60
N LEU A 210 -18.51 -0.70 -10.37
CA LEU A 210 -19.32 0.30 -9.67
C LEU A 210 -18.40 1.42 -9.15
N VAL A 211 -18.66 2.64 -9.58
CA VAL A 211 -17.96 3.84 -9.14
C VAL A 211 -18.87 4.64 -8.21
N ARG A 212 -18.30 5.15 -7.10
CA ARG A 212 -18.95 6.12 -6.21
C ARG A 212 -18.31 7.48 -6.42
N VAL A 213 -19.15 8.48 -6.69
CA VAL A 213 -18.71 9.87 -6.72
C VAL A 213 -18.27 10.27 -5.32
N GLY A 214 -17.00 10.62 -5.18
CA GLY A 214 -16.41 10.96 -3.88
C GLY A 214 -16.05 12.44 -3.74
N PHE A 215 -15.57 12.78 -2.55
CA PHE A 215 -15.03 14.10 -2.20
C PHE A 215 -13.65 13.87 -1.59
N SER A 216 -12.61 14.33 -2.28
CA SER A 216 -11.22 14.16 -1.84
C SER A 216 -10.60 15.53 -1.61
N GLY A 217 -9.76 15.63 -0.60
CA GLY A 217 -8.98 16.83 -0.40
C GLY A 217 -7.71 16.86 -1.22
N CYS A 218 -6.93 17.89 -0.96
CA CYS A 218 -5.73 18.24 -1.66
C CYS A 218 -4.68 18.64 -0.64
N TRP A 219 -3.46 18.15 -0.83
CA TRP A 219 -2.31 18.52 -0.02
C TRP A 219 -1.49 19.55 -0.77
N ILE A 220 -1.25 20.70 -0.15
CA ILE A 220 -0.47 21.81 -0.69
C ILE A 220 0.83 21.93 0.11
N ARG A 221 1.97 21.65 -0.52
CA ARG A 221 3.29 21.81 0.12
C ARG A 221 3.49 23.25 0.56
N ASN A 222 3.99 23.40 1.78
CA ASN A 222 4.36 24.69 2.33
C ASN A 222 5.89 24.82 2.37
N PHE A 223 6.44 25.43 1.32
CA PHE A 223 7.88 25.66 1.17
C PHE A 223 8.48 26.58 2.26
N SER A 224 7.66 27.23 3.09
CA SER A 224 8.16 28.05 4.21
C SER A 224 8.59 27.24 5.44
N LYS A 225 8.40 25.91 5.44
CA LYS A 225 8.81 25.00 6.53
C LYS A 225 10.09 24.22 6.25
N ASP A 226 10.70 24.43 5.08
CA ASP A 226 11.93 23.75 4.64
C ASP A 226 13.21 24.57 4.95
N VAL A 227 13.13 25.55 5.88
CA VAL A 227 14.26 26.38 6.38
C VAL A 227 14.50 26.14 7.86
#